data_AF-A0A6M0LGZ9-F1
#
_entry.id   AF-A0A6M0LGZ9-F1
#
_cell.length_a   1.000
_cell.length_b   1.000
_cell.length_c   1.000
_cell.angle_alpha   90.00
_cell.angle_beta   90.00
_cell.angle_gamma   90.00
#
_symmetry.space_group_name_H-M   'P 1'
#
loop_
_entity.id
_entity.type
_entity.pdbx_description
1 polymer ?
#
loop_
_entity_poly.entity_id
_entity_poly.type
_entity_poly.pdbx_seq_one_letter_code
_entity_poly.pdbx_strand_id
1 'polypeptide(L)'
;MDNITLYHGSDKIIAEPKMKLGKIYNDYGQGLYCTRHIELAKEWAVDEGRDGFVNAYELPVKGLRILNLNGEDYSILHWLTVLLEHRVVGLNTPVAQEGLTFLKKNYHVSLDGYDVIVGYRADDSYFAFARGFISNSISLAQLEQAMYLGELGMQYFIKSEKAFSRLKFIEAIPVDCNDYYLKKTVRNSTARANYRNITNTMDRNGTYLIDLMRKE
;
A
#
# COMPACT_ATOMS: atom_id res chain seq x y z
N MET A 1 15.86 -20.91 -8.63
CA MET A 1 16.71 -20.05 -7.77
C MET A 1 15.81 -18.90 -7.44
N ASP A 2 15.14 -18.94 -6.28
CA ASP A 2 13.94 -18.14 -6.05
C ASP A 2 14.17 -17.22 -4.84
N ASN A 3 15.25 -16.46 -4.87
CA ASN A 3 15.51 -15.42 -3.88
C ASN A 3 15.10 -14.08 -4.47
N ILE A 4 14.47 -13.23 -3.67
CA ILE A 4 14.15 -11.85 -4.04
C ILE A 4 14.89 -10.87 -3.14
N THR A 5 15.33 -9.77 -3.74
CA THR A 5 15.89 -8.63 -3.01
C THR A 5 14.77 -7.68 -2.62
N LEU A 6 14.76 -7.25 -1.35
CA LEU A 6 13.77 -6.37 -0.75
C LEU A 6 14.47 -5.20 -0.07
N TYR A 7 13.89 -4.02 -0.18
CA TYR A 7 14.42 -2.77 0.35
C TYR A 7 13.41 -2.12 1.29
N HIS A 8 13.87 -1.70 2.47
CA HIS A 8 13.09 -0.97 3.45
C HIS A 8 13.75 0.36 3.76
N GLY A 9 13.06 1.47 3.46
CA GLY A 9 13.52 2.81 3.86
C GLY A 9 13.15 3.10 5.31
N SER A 10 14.11 3.54 6.11
CA SER A 10 13.90 3.96 7.51
C SER A 10 14.91 5.02 7.96
N ASP A 11 14.64 5.63 9.11
CA ASP A 11 15.52 6.56 9.81
C ASP A 11 16.74 5.91 10.48
N LYS A 12 16.79 4.57 10.50
CA LYS A 12 17.80 3.77 11.17
C LYS A 12 18.15 2.51 10.41
N ILE A 13 19.27 1.90 10.80
CA ILE A 13 19.68 0.57 10.36
C ILE A 13 18.82 -0.48 11.09
N ILE A 14 18.24 -1.40 10.34
CA ILE A 14 17.38 -2.49 10.83
C ILE A 14 17.96 -3.83 10.37
N ALA A 15 19.07 -4.24 10.99
CA ALA A 15 19.68 -5.54 10.67
C ALA A 15 18.79 -6.72 11.07
N GLU A 16 18.01 -6.56 12.15
CA GLU A 16 17.10 -7.59 12.67
C GLU A 16 15.66 -7.07 12.77
N PRO A 17 14.89 -7.08 11.67
CA PRO A 17 13.51 -6.64 11.70
C PRO A 17 12.67 -7.60 12.57
N LYS A 18 11.73 -7.04 13.35
CA LYS A 18 10.87 -7.80 14.26
C LYS A 18 9.41 -7.70 13.82
N MET A 19 8.69 -8.82 13.90
CA MET A 19 7.32 -8.97 13.41
C MET A 19 6.30 -8.02 14.07
N LYS A 20 6.47 -7.70 15.35
CA LYS A 20 5.52 -6.87 16.13
C LYS A 20 5.88 -5.38 16.16
N LEU A 21 6.61 -4.90 15.16
CA LEU A 21 6.96 -3.48 15.03
C LEU A 21 6.04 -2.78 14.02
N GLY A 22 5.92 -1.45 14.17
CA GLY A 22 5.01 -0.63 13.38
C GLY A 22 3.63 -0.48 14.02
N LYS A 23 2.78 0.32 13.37
CA LYS A 23 1.43 0.60 13.85
C LYS A 23 0.52 -0.59 13.56
N ILE A 24 -0.37 -0.90 14.50
CA ILE A 24 -1.37 -1.98 14.35
C ILE A 24 -2.24 -1.75 13.11
N TYR A 25 -2.56 -0.49 12.86
CA TYR A 25 -3.35 -0.04 11.73
C TYR A 25 -2.47 0.35 10.54
N ASN A 26 -1.36 -0.33 10.26
CA ASN A 26 -0.69 -0.17 8.97
C ASN A 26 -1.45 -0.94 7.87
N ASP A 27 -1.11 -0.72 6.59
CA ASP A 27 -1.89 -1.13 5.41
C ASP A 27 -2.34 -2.60 5.44
N TYR A 28 -1.47 -3.49 5.94
CA TYR A 28 -1.69 -4.93 6.06
C TYR A 28 -1.48 -5.44 7.50
N GLY A 29 -1.39 -4.54 8.49
CA GLY A 29 -1.09 -4.86 9.89
C GLY A 29 0.37 -4.64 10.33
N GLN A 30 0.77 -5.22 11.46
CA GLN A 30 2.16 -5.08 11.98
C GLN A 30 3.12 -6.04 11.29
N GLY A 31 4.31 -5.56 10.96
CA GLY A 31 5.33 -6.33 10.25
C GLY A 31 6.29 -5.43 9.50
N LEU A 32 7.04 -6.01 8.57
CA LEU A 32 8.04 -5.30 7.78
C LEU A 32 7.49 -5.00 6.38
N TYR A 33 7.61 -3.74 5.97
CA TYR A 33 7.13 -3.25 4.69
C TYR A 33 8.32 -2.91 3.79
N CYS A 34 8.46 -3.67 2.71
CA CYS A 34 9.56 -3.54 1.77
C CYS A 34 9.07 -3.22 0.37
N THR A 35 9.98 -2.85 -0.53
CA THR A 35 9.74 -2.78 -1.97
C THR A 35 10.89 -3.43 -2.72
N ARG A 36 10.69 -3.78 -3.99
CA ARG A 36 11.77 -4.23 -4.89
C ARG A 36 12.46 -3.06 -5.60
N HIS A 37 11.94 -1.84 -5.46
CA HIS A 37 12.45 -0.65 -6.12
C HIS A 37 13.32 0.16 -5.16
N ILE A 38 14.65 0.06 -5.30
CA ILE A 38 15.59 0.74 -4.41
C ILE A 38 15.39 2.25 -4.37
N GLU A 39 15.14 2.89 -5.52
CA GLU A 39 14.93 4.35 -5.59
C GLU A 39 13.70 4.78 -4.78
N LEU A 40 12.63 3.97 -4.82
CA LEU A 40 11.44 4.20 -4.01
C LEU A 40 11.73 4.01 -2.51
N ALA A 41 12.53 3.00 -2.14
CA ALA A 41 12.96 2.81 -0.76
C ALA A 41 13.82 3.99 -0.25
N LYS A 42 14.66 4.60 -1.10
CA LYS A 42 15.43 5.79 -0.75
C LYS A 42 14.52 7.00 -0.51
N GLU A 43 13.50 7.20 -1.35
CA GLU A 43 12.46 8.21 -1.10
C GLU A 43 11.73 7.96 0.24
N TRP A 44 11.54 6.70 0.65
CA TRP A 44 10.89 6.35 1.92
C TRP A 44 11.80 6.56 3.15
N ALA A 45 13.12 6.51 2.98
CA ALA A 45 14.07 6.57 4.08
C ALA A 45 14.21 7.98 4.69
N VAL A 46 14.04 9.01 3.89
CA VAL A 46 14.35 10.41 4.24
C VAL A 46 13.10 11.23 4.59
N ASP A 47 13.29 12.29 5.38
CA ASP A 47 12.33 13.39 5.60
C ASP A 47 13.04 14.74 5.47
N GLU A 48 12.30 15.84 5.65
CA GLU A 48 12.85 17.20 5.55
C GLU A 48 13.99 17.39 6.56
N GLY A 49 15.20 17.63 6.06
CA GLY A 49 16.40 17.78 6.89
C GLY A 49 16.82 16.50 7.65
N ARG A 50 16.28 15.34 7.29
CA ARG A 50 16.59 14.05 7.96
C ARG A 50 17.02 13.00 6.95
N ASP A 51 18.29 12.64 7.02
CA ASP A 51 18.86 11.50 6.30
C ASP A 51 18.24 10.18 6.76
N GLY A 52 18.50 9.12 6.00
CA GLY A 52 17.98 7.80 6.33
C GLY A 52 18.86 6.68 5.79
N PHE A 53 18.31 5.47 5.87
CA PHE A 53 18.94 4.26 5.38
C PHE A 53 17.95 3.45 4.56
N VAL A 54 18.44 2.84 3.47
CA VAL A 54 17.79 1.71 2.84
C VAL A 54 18.40 0.43 3.38
N ASN A 55 17.60 -0.35 4.11
CA ASN A 55 17.96 -1.68 4.56
C ASN A 55 17.63 -2.68 3.47
N ALA A 56 18.66 -3.35 2.96
CA ALA A 56 18.52 -4.38 1.93
C ALA A 56 18.48 -5.77 2.57
N TYR A 57 17.54 -6.58 2.10
CA TYR A 57 17.36 -7.96 2.53
C TYR A 57 17.26 -8.90 1.33
N GLU A 58 17.69 -10.13 1.54
CA GLU A 58 17.40 -11.26 0.66
C GLU A 58 16.33 -12.15 1.32
N LEU A 59 15.31 -12.51 0.54
CA LEU A 59 14.25 -13.43 0.97
C LEU A 59 14.16 -14.63 0.01
N PRO A 60 14.50 -15.84 0.47
CA PRO A 60 14.19 -17.08 -0.24
C PRO A 60 12.68 -17.33 -0.25
N VAL A 61 12.03 -17.18 -1.41
CA VAL A 61 10.56 -17.29 -1.52
C VAL A 61 10.06 -18.72 -1.68
N LYS A 62 10.94 -19.67 -2.02
CA LYS A 62 10.54 -21.07 -2.21
C LYS A 62 9.86 -21.62 -0.95
N GLY A 63 8.62 -22.09 -1.14
CA GLY A 63 7.79 -22.66 -0.08
C GLY A 63 7.20 -21.62 0.88
N LEU A 64 7.32 -20.31 0.61
CA LEU A 64 6.50 -19.29 1.26
C LEU A 64 5.13 -19.19 0.57
N ARG A 65 4.07 -18.99 1.35
CA ARG A 65 2.74 -18.66 0.82
C ARG A 65 2.68 -17.16 0.55
N ILE A 66 2.60 -16.76 -0.71
CA ILE A 66 2.54 -15.36 -1.12
C ILE A 66 1.13 -15.05 -1.62
N LEU A 67 0.49 -14.06 -1.02
CA LEU A 67 -0.75 -13.47 -1.53
C LEU A 67 -0.38 -12.25 -2.37
N ASN A 68 -0.72 -12.25 -3.65
CA ASN A 68 -0.56 -11.08 -4.52
C ASN A 68 -1.92 -10.45 -4.80
N LEU A 69 -2.28 -9.39 -4.07
CA LEU A 69 -3.52 -8.62 -4.24
C LEU A 69 -3.58 -7.85 -5.57
N ASN A 70 -2.45 -7.78 -6.29
CA ASN A 70 -2.37 -7.17 -7.62
C ASN A 70 -2.32 -8.26 -8.72
N GLY A 71 -2.59 -9.53 -8.38
CA GLY A 71 -2.71 -10.63 -9.33
C GLY A 71 -4.07 -10.64 -10.05
N GLU A 72 -4.19 -11.48 -11.09
CA GLU A 72 -5.38 -11.56 -11.95
C GLU A 72 -6.66 -11.98 -11.20
N ASP A 73 -6.51 -12.69 -10.08
CA ASP A 73 -7.63 -13.13 -9.25
C ASP A 73 -8.27 -11.99 -8.42
N TYR A 74 -7.61 -10.82 -8.37
CA TYR A 74 -8.01 -9.72 -7.49
C TYR A 74 -8.21 -8.42 -8.27
N SER A 75 -9.24 -7.69 -7.87
CA SER A 75 -9.53 -6.34 -8.35
C SER A 75 -9.07 -5.28 -7.34
N ILE A 76 -9.09 -4.02 -7.76
CA ILE A 76 -8.79 -2.88 -6.88
C ILE A 76 -9.69 -2.84 -5.64
N LEU A 77 -10.92 -3.39 -5.74
CA LEU A 77 -11.87 -3.45 -4.64
C LEU A 77 -11.43 -4.44 -3.55
N HIS A 78 -10.72 -5.51 -3.91
CA HIS A 78 -10.16 -6.44 -2.92
C HIS A 78 -9.04 -5.77 -2.13
N TRP A 79 -8.10 -5.12 -2.82
CA TRP A 79 -7.06 -4.32 -2.17
C TRP A 79 -7.65 -3.22 -1.28
N LEU A 80 -8.64 -2.48 -1.80
CA LEU A 80 -9.30 -1.40 -1.06
C LEU A 80 -9.99 -1.93 0.20
N THR A 81 -10.65 -3.09 0.10
CA THR A 81 -11.30 -3.73 1.25
C THR A 81 -10.30 -4.09 2.32
N VAL A 82 -9.18 -4.72 1.96
CA VAL A 82 -8.08 -5.02 2.89
C VAL A 82 -7.55 -3.75 3.55
N LEU A 83 -7.34 -2.68 2.79
CA LEU A 83 -6.89 -1.39 3.32
C LEU A 83 -7.88 -0.82 4.35
N LEU A 84 -9.18 -0.79 4.01
CA LEU A 84 -10.24 -0.25 4.87
C LEU A 84 -10.50 -1.11 6.12
N GLU A 85 -10.11 -2.38 6.10
CA GLU A 85 -10.18 -3.28 7.26
C GLU A 85 -9.10 -3.00 8.29
N HIS A 86 -7.90 -2.62 7.84
CA HIS A 86 -6.75 -2.41 8.74
C HIS A 86 -6.59 -0.95 9.15
N ARG A 87 -7.02 0.01 8.31
CA ARG A 87 -6.83 1.44 8.56
C ARG A 87 -8.03 2.07 9.24
N VAL A 88 -7.76 2.95 10.21
CA VAL A 88 -8.79 3.83 10.78
C VAL A 88 -9.14 4.89 9.74
N VAL A 89 -10.29 4.74 9.10
CA VAL A 89 -10.87 5.74 8.18
C VAL A 89 -12.06 6.39 8.87
N GLY A 90 -12.14 7.72 8.85
CA GLY A 90 -13.28 8.47 9.38
C GLY A 90 -14.52 8.30 8.51
N LEU A 91 -15.23 7.18 8.68
CA LEU A 91 -16.45 6.84 7.95
C LEU A 91 -17.68 7.42 8.66
N ASN A 92 -17.91 8.72 8.45
CA ASN A 92 -18.93 9.47 9.18
C ASN A 92 -20.29 9.57 8.44
N THR A 93 -20.38 9.08 7.20
CA THR A 93 -21.60 9.15 6.39
C THR A 93 -22.26 7.76 6.28
N PRO A 94 -23.61 7.64 6.30
CA PRO A 94 -24.30 6.36 6.15
C PRO A 94 -23.87 5.55 4.92
N VAL A 95 -23.75 6.21 3.75
CA VAL A 95 -23.29 5.56 2.50
C VAL A 95 -21.92 4.91 2.63
N ALA A 96 -21.00 5.53 3.38
CA ALA A 96 -19.66 5.00 3.57
C ALA A 96 -19.62 3.82 4.55
N GLN A 97 -20.52 3.81 5.55
CA GLN A 97 -20.64 2.71 6.51
C GLN A 97 -21.29 1.48 5.87
N GLU A 98 -22.38 1.68 5.14
CA GLU A 98 -23.02 0.62 4.36
C GLU A 98 -22.10 0.13 3.24
N GLY A 99 -21.41 1.05 2.56
CA GLY A 99 -20.41 0.74 1.54
C GLY A 99 -19.28 -0.13 2.08
N LEU A 100 -18.75 0.16 3.27
CA LEU A 100 -17.74 -0.72 3.89
C LEU A 100 -18.31 -2.10 4.20
N THR A 101 -19.57 -2.18 4.65
CA THR A 101 -20.24 -3.46 4.91
C THR A 101 -20.37 -4.27 3.62
N PHE A 102 -20.81 -3.64 2.54
CA PHE A 102 -20.88 -4.23 1.21
C PHE A 102 -19.51 -4.72 0.72
N LEU A 103 -18.47 -3.89 0.84
CA LEU A 103 -17.12 -4.24 0.44
C LEU A 103 -16.58 -5.45 1.21
N LYS A 104 -16.75 -5.47 2.54
CA LYS A 104 -16.37 -6.61 3.38
C LYS A 104 -17.11 -7.89 3.00
N LYS A 105 -18.39 -7.80 2.68
CA LYS A 105 -19.18 -8.97 2.30
C LYS A 105 -18.72 -9.55 0.95
N ASN A 106 -18.36 -8.71 -0.01
CA ASN A 106 -18.19 -9.12 -1.40
C ASN A 106 -16.72 -9.20 -1.87
N TYR A 107 -15.80 -8.50 -1.21
CA TYR A 107 -14.41 -8.35 -1.65
C TYR A 107 -13.38 -8.60 -0.53
N HIS A 108 -13.80 -9.13 0.62
CA HIS A 108 -12.87 -9.49 1.69
C HIS A 108 -11.88 -10.56 1.24
N VAL A 109 -10.61 -10.38 1.60
CA VAL A 109 -9.55 -11.36 1.41
C VAL A 109 -8.86 -11.58 2.74
N SER A 110 -8.96 -12.80 3.27
CA SER A 110 -8.23 -13.16 4.48
C SER A 110 -6.72 -13.15 4.21
N LEU A 111 -5.98 -12.41 5.03
CA LEU A 111 -4.52 -12.38 5.02
C LEU A 111 -3.91 -13.51 5.86
N ASP A 112 -4.73 -14.42 6.39
CA ASP A 112 -4.29 -15.50 7.26
C ASP A 112 -3.68 -16.67 6.50
N GLY A 113 -2.68 -17.28 7.11
CA GLY A 113 -1.92 -18.38 6.51
C GLY A 113 -0.96 -17.95 5.40
N TYR A 114 -0.88 -16.66 5.05
CA TYR A 114 0.13 -16.14 4.14
C TYR A 114 1.38 -15.66 4.89
N ASP A 115 2.53 -15.88 4.26
CA ASP A 115 3.85 -15.51 4.75
C ASP A 115 4.23 -14.09 4.30
N VAL A 116 3.84 -13.73 3.07
CA VAL A 116 4.09 -12.43 2.44
C VAL A 116 2.82 -11.96 1.72
N ILE A 117 2.49 -10.68 1.89
CA ILE A 117 1.42 -10.02 1.12
C ILE A 117 2.08 -9.04 0.13
N VAL A 118 1.67 -9.09 -1.12
CA VAL A 118 2.07 -8.14 -2.16
C VAL A 118 0.85 -7.33 -2.55
N GLY A 119 0.99 -6.01 -2.53
CA GLY A 119 -0.07 -5.09 -2.92
C GLY A 119 0.40 -3.65 -2.99
N TYR A 120 -0.53 -2.75 -3.29
CA TYR A 120 -0.24 -1.33 -3.36
C TYR A 120 0.01 -0.69 -1.98
N ARG A 121 1.02 0.17 -1.88
CA ARG A 121 1.25 1.01 -0.68
C ARG A 121 0.14 2.04 -0.51
N ALA A 122 -0.31 2.30 0.71
CA ALA A 122 -1.22 3.41 0.97
C ALA A 122 -0.51 4.56 1.72
N ASP A 123 -0.13 5.61 0.97
CA ASP A 123 0.25 6.91 1.54
C ASP A 123 -0.94 7.90 1.62
N ASP A 124 -0.68 9.12 2.09
CA ASP A 124 -1.70 10.18 2.27
C ASP A 124 -2.58 10.43 1.05
N SER A 125 -2.02 10.33 -0.17
CA SER A 125 -2.75 10.55 -1.41
C SER A 125 -3.76 9.43 -1.64
N TYR A 126 -3.37 8.19 -1.39
CA TYR A 126 -4.23 7.02 -1.55
C TYR A 126 -5.37 6.96 -0.55
N PHE A 127 -5.15 7.48 0.67
CA PHE A 127 -6.27 7.67 1.59
C PHE A 127 -7.31 8.64 1.05
N ALA A 128 -6.91 9.65 0.26
CA ALA A 128 -7.87 10.51 -0.40
C ALA A 128 -8.68 9.74 -1.46
N PHE A 129 -8.06 8.80 -2.18
CA PHE A 129 -8.71 8.01 -3.23
C PHE A 129 -9.72 7.03 -2.60
N ALA A 130 -9.27 6.29 -1.59
CA ALA A 130 -10.11 5.38 -0.80
C ALA A 130 -11.31 6.12 -0.17
N ARG A 131 -11.07 7.31 0.41
CA ARG A 131 -12.15 8.17 0.94
C ARG A 131 -13.08 8.67 -0.15
N GLY A 132 -12.56 9.03 -1.32
CA GLY A 132 -13.36 9.45 -2.47
C GLY A 132 -14.34 8.35 -2.89
N PHE A 133 -13.83 7.13 -3.04
CA PHE A 133 -14.66 6.01 -3.47
C PHE A 133 -15.69 5.60 -2.42
N ILE A 134 -15.27 5.42 -1.16
CA ILE A 134 -16.17 4.98 -0.08
C ILE A 134 -17.25 6.01 0.25
N SER A 135 -16.99 7.30 0.00
CA SER A 135 -17.98 8.38 0.13
C SER A 135 -18.84 8.59 -1.12
N ASN A 136 -18.70 7.72 -2.13
CA ASN A 136 -19.43 7.79 -3.39
C ASN A 136 -19.16 9.07 -4.19
N SER A 137 -18.00 9.71 -4.00
CA SER A 137 -17.64 10.97 -4.69
C SER A 137 -16.81 10.77 -5.96
N ILE A 138 -16.26 9.56 -6.18
CA ILE A 138 -15.58 9.17 -7.42
C ILE A 138 -16.10 7.82 -7.90
N SER A 139 -16.09 7.60 -9.21
CA SER A 139 -16.44 6.31 -9.80
C SER A 139 -15.33 5.27 -9.61
N LEU A 140 -15.64 3.99 -9.83
CA LEU A 140 -14.66 2.91 -9.85
C LEU A 140 -13.56 3.15 -10.89
N ALA A 141 -13.93 3.62 -12.09
CA ALA A 141 -12.97 3.92 -13.14
C ALA A 141 -12.01 5.06 -12.72
N GLN A 142 -12.52 6.09 -12.05
CA GLN A 142 -11.69 7.17 -11.50
C GLN A 142 -10.75 6.66 -10.39
N LEU A 143 -11.22 5.75 -9.52
CA LEU A 143 -10.37 5.10 -8.53
C LEU A 143 -9.24 4.32 -9.21
N GLU A 144 -9.56 3.45 -10.18
CA GLU A 144 -8.57 2.64 -10.91
C GLU A 144 -7.54 3.53 -11.63
N GLN A 145 -7.99 4.58 -12.31
CA GLN A 145 -7.12 5.52 -12.99
C GLN A 145 -6.21 6.26 -12.00
N ALA A 146 -6.73 6.68 -10.85
CA ALA A 146 -5.93 7.35 -9.82
C ALA A 146 -4.87 6.42 -9.23
N MET A 147 -5.21 5.14 -9.03
CA MET A 147 -4.29 4.12 -8.56
C MET A 147 -3.19 3.85 -9.59
N TYR A 148 -3.54 3.75 -10.87
CA TYR A 148 -2.57 3.55 -11.96
C TYR A 148 -1.62 4.74 -12.12
N LEU A 149 -2.15 5.97 -12.18
CA LEU A 149 -1.36 7.20 -12.37
C LEU A 149 -0.61 7.67 -11.14
N GLY A 150 -0.95 7.14 -9.96
CA GLY A 150 -0.25 7.46 -8.72
C GLY A 150 1.15 6.84 -8.62
N GLU A 151 1.50 5.91 -9.53
CA GLU A 151 2.74 5.11 -9.47
C GLU A 151 2.97 4.50 -8.09
N LEU A 152 1.94 3.83 -7.58
CA LEU A 152 1.81 3.31 -6.21
C LEU A 152 3.02 2.65 -5.58
N GLY A 153 3.90 2.08 -6.38
CA GLY A 153 4.92 1.18 -5.89
C GLY A 153 4.29 -0.08 -5.31
N MET A 154 4.79 -1.22 -5.74
CA MET A 154 4.43 -2.47 -5.09
C MET A 154 5.16 -2.56 -3.75
N GLN A 155 4.42 -2.99 -2.75
CA GLN A 155 4.92 -3.25 -1.42
C GLN A 155 4.86 -4.75 -1.13
N TYR A 156 5.89 -5.23 -0.45
CA TYR A 156 6.02 -6.58 0.07
C TYR A 156 5.93 -6.49 1.58
N PHE A 157 4.81 -6.95 2.14
CA PHE A 157 4.59 -7.02 3.57
C PHE A 157 4.97 -8.40 4.10
N ILE A 158 6.04 -8.44 4.90
CA ILE A 158 6.53 -9.64 5.56
C ILE A 158 5.76 -9.81 6.86
N LYS A 159 5.02 -10.92 6.97
CA LYS A 159 4.01 -11.12 8.02
C LYS A 159 4.37 -12.24 8.99
N SER A 160 4.79 -13.41 8.49
CA SER A 160 4.89 -14.63 9.31
C SER A 160 6.28 -14.83 9.92
N GLU A 161 6.34 -15.53 11.07
CA GLU A 161 7.60 -15.96 11.68
C GLU A 161 8.51 -16.75 10.71
N LYS A 162 7.89 -17.54 9.84
CA LYS A 162 8.58 -18.30 8.79
C LYS A 162 9.23 -17.39 7.75
N ALA A 163 8.58 -16.29 7.37
CA ALA A 163 9.17 -15.32 6.45
C ALA A 163 10.28 -14.52 7.14
N PHE A 164 10.05 -14.06 8.37
CA PHE A 164 11.05 -13.32 9.17
C PHE A 164 12.31 -14.14 9.43
N SER A 165 12.18 -15.43 9.80
CA SER A 165 13.33 -16.31 10.06
C SER A 165 14.18 -16.61 8.82
N ARG A 166 13.64 -16.40 7.61
CA ARG A 166 14.35 -16.59 6.34
C ARG A 166 14.90 -15.29 5.76
N LEU A 167 14.49 -14.15 6.29
CA LEU A 167 14.90 -12.84 5.81
C LEU A 167 16.35 -12.58 6.24
N LYS A 168 17.24 -12.39 5.27
CA LYS A 168 18.66 -12.16 5.51
C LYS A 168 18.99 -10.71 5.26
N PHE A 169 19.49 -10.01 6.27
CA PHE A 169 20.04 -8.66 6.08
C PHE A 169 21.33 -8.73 5.24
N ILE A 170 21.43 -7.83 4.27
CA ILE A 170 22.58 -7.73 3.37
C ILE A 170 23.41 -6.50 3.74
N GLU A 171 22.79 -5.33 3.73
CA GLU A 171 23.47 -4.06 3.99
C GLU A 171 22.48 -2.96 4.36
N ALA A 172 23.01 -1.85 4.89
CA ALA A 172 22.27 -0.60 5.02
C ALA A 172 22.98 0.50 4.24
N ILE A 173 22.26 1.07 3.28
CA ILE A 173 22.76 2.09 2.36
C ILE A 173 22.35 3.46 2.91
N PRO A 174 23.29 4.36 3.28
CA PRO A 174 22.94 5.71 3.71
C PRO A 174 22.30 6.49 2.57
N VAL A 175 21.31 7.32 2.89
CA VAL A 175 20.57 8.16 1.94
C VAL A 175 20.55 9.59 2.44
N ASP A 176 21.14 10.48 1.64
CA ASP A 176 21.13 11.93 1.88
C ASP A 176 19.75 12.50 1.56
N CYS A 177 19.18 13.25 2.50
CA CYS A 177 17.89 13.91 2.32
C CYS A 177 17.91 14.95 1.21
N ASN A 178 19.04 15.60 0.92
CA ASN A 178 19.16 16.58 -0.16
C ASN A 178 18.94 15.95 -1.55
N ASP A 179 19.27 14.67 -1.72
CA ASP A 179 19.14 13.96 -2.99
C ASP A 179 17.73 13.38 -3.22
N TYR A 180 17.05 12.97 -2.14
CA TYR A 180 15.82 12.17 -2.23
C TYR A 180 14.57 12.85 -1.66
N TYR A 181 14.69 13.85 -0.78
CA TYR A 181 13.52 14.54 -0.24
C TYR A 181 12.74 15.30 -1.32
N LEU A 182 13.45 15.95 -2.27
CA LEU A 182 12.79 16.59 -3.41
C LEU A 182 12.06 15.59 -4.30
N LYS A 183 12.65 14.40 -4.54
CA LYS A 183 12.02 13.34 -5.34
C LYS A 183 10.75 12.81 -4.66
N LYS A 184 10.81 12.54 -3.35
CA LYS A 184 9.68 12.13 -2.51
C LYS A 184 8.54 13.15 -2.58
N THR A 185 8.85 14.43 -2.42
CA THR A 185 7.85 15.51 -2.44
C THR A 185 7.24 15.71 -3.81
N VAL A 186 8.05 15.70 -4.88
CA VAL A 186 7.57 15.76 -6.28
C VAL A 186 6.63 14.60 -6.56
N ARG A 187 7.01 13.35 -6.27
CA ARG A 187 6.14 12.17 -6.46
C ARG A 187 4.79 12.33 -5.76
N ASN A 188 4.80 12.68 -4.48
CA ASN A 188 3.57 12.91 -3.71
C ASN A 188 2.71 14.03 -4.31
N SER A 189 3.33 15.14 -4.73
CA SER A 189 2.63 16.28 -5.32
C SER A 189 2.02 15.94 -6.68
N THR A 190 2.73 15.16 -7.51
CA THR A 190 2.27 14.66 -8.81
C THR A 190 1.08 13.72 -8.62
N ALA A 191 1.14 12.77 -7.69
CA ALA A 191 0.02 11.87 -7.39
C ALA A 191 -1.24 12.65 -6.97
N ARG A 192 -1.08 13.68 -6.12
CA ARG A 192 -2.19 14.56 -5.72
C ARG A 192 -2.72 15.40 -6.88
N ALA A 193 -1.85 15.91 -7.75
CA ALA A 193 -2.25 16.66 -8.93
C ALA A 193 -3.03 15.79 -9.93
N ASN A 194 -2.53 14.58 -10.22
CA ASN A 194 -3.19 13.59 -11.06
C ASN A 194 -4.57 13.26 -10.51
N TYR A 195 -4.68 12.99 -9.21
CA TYR A 195 -5.99 12.73 -8.60
C TYR A 195 -6.97 13.89 -8.75
N ARG A 196 -6.54 15.12 -8.50
CA ARG A 196 -7.40 16.30 -8.71
C ARG A 196 -7.83 16.43 -10.17
N ASN A 197 -6.97 16.10 -11.11
CA ASN A 197 -7.32 16.14 -12.54
C ASN A 197 -8.32 15.04 -12.91
N ILE A 198 -8.20 13.85 -12.34
CA ILE A 198 -9.14 12.73 -12.58
C ILE A 198 -10.52 13.02 -11.99
N THR A 199 -10.54 13.71 -10.83
CA THR A 199 -11.75 13.93 -10.03
C THR A 199 -12.33 15.34 -10.16
N ASN A 200 -11.78 16.18 -11.05
CA ASN A 200 -12.29 17.54 -11.28
C ASN A 200 -13.67 17.55 -11.95
N THR A 201 -14.08 16.43 -12.54
CA THR A 201 -15.38 16.25 -13.18
C THR A 201 -16.06 14.99 -12.67
N MET A 202 -17.38 15.07 -12.53
CA MET A 202 -18.20 13.90 -12.23
C MET A 202 -18.23 12.96 -13.43
N ASP A 203 -17.89 11.69 -13.21
CA ASP A 203 -18.06 10.65 -14.21
C ASP A 203 -19.54 10.26 -14.28
N ARG A 204 -20.29 10.88 -15.18
CA ARG A 204 -21.76 10.72 -15.27
C ARG A 204 -22.21 9.30 -15.63
N ASN A 205 -21.36 8.54 -16.30
CA ASN A 205 -21.64 7.17 -16.75
C ASN A 205 -20.85 6.14 -15.93
N GLY A 206 -20.12 6.59 -14.92
CA GLY A 206 -19.31 5.76 -14.06
C GLY A 206 -20.15 4.88 -13.15
N THR A 207 -19.57 3.75 -12.75
CA THR A 207 -20.13 2.94 -11.66
C THR A 207 -19.60 3.46 -10.34
N TYR A 208 -20.49 3.92 -9.47
CA TYR A 208 -20.15 4.33 -8.11
C TYR A 208 -20.45 3.22 -7.10
N LEU A 209 -19.96 3.37 -5.88
CA LEU A 209 -20.20 2.41 -4.80
C LEU A 209 -21.69 2.13 -4.59
N ILE A 210 -22.53 3.16 -4.61
CA ILE A 210 -23.99 3.00 -4.46
C ILE A 210 -24.61 2.17 -5.59
N ASP A 211 -24.04 2.22 -6.79
CA ASP A 211 -24.51 1.43 -7.92
C ASP A 211 -24.11 -0.04 -7.78
N LEU A 212 -22.94 -0.31 -7.20
CA LEU A 212 -22.52 -1.68 -6.85
C LEU A 212 -23.42 -2.27 -5.77
N MET A 213 -23.72 -1.48 -4.73
CA MET A 213 -24.61 -1.90 -3.65
C MET A 213 -26.04 -2.17 -4.11
N ARG A 214 -26.54 -1.44 -5.13
CA ARG A 214 -27.88 -1.64 -5.69
C ARG A 214 -28.02 -2.86 -6.60
N LYS A 215 -26.90 -3.40 -7.09
CA LYS A 215 -26.87 -4.58 -7.96
C LYS A 215 -26.75 -5.90 -7.18
N GLU A 216 -26.64 -5.80 -5.85
CA GLU A 216 -26.68 -6.93 -4.91
C GLU A 216 -28.11 -7.46 -4.73
#